data_AF-A0AAE8L861-F1
#
_entry.id   AF-A0AAE8L861-F1
#
_cell.length_a   1.000
_cell.length_b   1.000
_cell.length_c   1.000
_cell.angle_alpha   90.00
_cell.angle_beta   90.00
_cell.angle_gamma   90.00
#
_symmetry.space_group_name_H-M   'P 1'
#
loop_
_entity.id
_entity.type
_entity.pdbx_description
1 polymer ?
#
loop_
_entity_poly.entity_id
_entity_poly.type
_entity_poly.pdbx_seq_one_letter_code
_entity_poly.pdbx_strand_id
1 'polypeptide(L)'
;MSEDVEALRAELAETQARLKEAQGELARLVRLAEADLQRRRPGEQSSVVASSVRRPAAKEVAARIARFAHLYREAAAATPDRAPVVPEATMLGWLETSGLFDRQYYLACNDDVANAGADPTQHYYNHGSEEGRLPSTL
;
A
#
# COMPACT_ATOMS: atom_id res chain seq x y z
N MET A 1 -2.21 -32.52 -26.85
CA MET A 1 -1.49 -31.24 -27.07
C MET A 1 -2.46 -30.09 -27.36
N SER A 2 -3.39 -30.19 -28.33
CA SER A 2 -4.36 -29.10 -28.59
C SER A 2 -5.57 -29.09 -27.64
N GLU A 3 -6.07 -30.25 -27.21
CA GLU A 3 -7.24 -30.34 -26.32
C GLU A 3 -6.94 -29.88 -24.88
N ASP A 4 -5.75 -30.20 -24.36
CA ASP A 4 -5.33 -29.81 -23.00
C ASP A 4 -5.22 -28.29 -22.83
N VAL A 5 -4.78 -27.58 -23.88
CA VAL A 5 -4.65 -26.12 -23.88
C VAL A 5 -6.02 -25.46 -23.91
N GLU A 6 -6.97 -26.00 -24.66
CA GLU A 6 -8.35 -25.48 -24.70
C GLU A 6 -9.10 -25.75 -23.39
N ALA A 7 -8.88 -26.90 -22.75
CA ALA A 7 -9.43 -27.18 -21.42
C ALA A 7 -8.91 -26.19 -20.37
N LEU A 8 -7.60 -25.93 -20.36
CA LEU A 8 -7.00 -24.94 -19.45
C LEU A 8 -7.48 -23.51 -19.72
N ARG A 9 -7.71 -23.14 -20.99
CA ARG A 9 -8.29 -21.82 -21.35
C ARG A 9 -9.72 -21.67 -20.85
N ALA A 10 -10.52 -22.73 -20.95
CA ALA A 10 -11.89 -22.74 -20.43
C ALA A 10 -11.92 -22.61 -18.90
N GLU A 11 -11.06 -23.35 -18.19
CA GLU A 11 -10.92 -23.25 -16.73
C GLU A 11 -10.43 -21.86 -16.29
N LEU A 12 -9.48 -21.27 -17.03
CA LEU A 12 -9.03 -19.91 -16.80
C LEU A 12 -10.15 -18.88 -17.00
N ALA A 13 -10.94 -19.02 -18.06
CA ALA A 13 -12.08 -18.13 -18.32
C ALA A 13 -13.13 -18.22 -17.21
N GLU A 14 -13.41 -19.43 -16.71
CA GLU A 14 -14.35 -19.64 -15.61
C GLU A 14 -13.84 -19.03 -14.30
N THR A 15 -12.58 -19.26 -13.96
CA THR A 15 -11.97 -18.67 -12.75
C THR A 15 -11.93 -17.14 -12.83
N GLN A 16 -11.65 -16.57 -14.01
CA GLN A 16 -11.72 -15.12 -14.24
C GLN A 16 -13.14 -14.57 -14.07
N ALA A 17 -14.16 -15.29 -14.55
CA ALA A 17 -15.55 -14.91 -14.38
C ALA A 17 -15.95 -14.91 -12.89
N ARG A 18 -15.61 -15.98 -12.15
CA ARG A 18 -15.86 -16.08 -10.70
C ARG A 18 -15.15 -14.96 -9.92
N LEU A 19 -13.92 -14.62 -10.29
CA LEU A 19 -13.18 -13.52 -9.66
C LEU A 19 -13.88 -12.18 -9.90
N LYS A 20 -14.32 -11.91 -11.14
CA LYS A 20 -15.02 -10.67 -11.50
C LYS A 20 -16.35 -10.53 -10.74
N GLU A 21 -17.09 -11.63 -10.58
CA GLU A 21 -18.31 -11.67 -9.79
C GLU A 21 -18.05 -11.38 -8.31
N ALA A 22 -17.05 -12.05 -7.72
CA ALA A 22 -16.65 -11.82 -6.33
C ALA A 22 -16.20 -10.37 -6.09
N GLN A 23 -15.48 -9.76 -7.04
CA GLN A 23 -15.10 -8.34 -6.99
C GLN A 23 -16.34 -7.43 -7.05
N GLY A 24 -17.33 -7.76 -7.88
CA GLY A 24 -18.59 -7.02 -7.96
C GLY A 24 -19.37 -7.05 -6.65
N GLU A 25 -19.44 -8.22 -6.00
CA GLU A 25 -20.12 -8.36 -4.70
C GLU A 25 -19.37 -7.63 -3.59
N LEU A 26 -18.04 -7.73 -3.54
CA LEU A 26 -17.21 -6.93 -2.62
C LEU A 26 -17.48 -5.43 -2.77
N ALA A 27 -17.48 -4.92 -4.00
CA ALA A 27 -17.76 -3.51 -4.27
C ALA A 27 -19.17 -3.11 -3.83
N ARG A 28 -20.16 -4.01 -3.96
CA ARG A 28 -21.52 -3.79 -3.46
C ARG A 28 -21.56 -3.73 -1.94
N LEU A 29 -20.93 -4.68 -1.26
CA LEU A 29 -20.91 -4.74 0.20
C LEU A 29 -20.22 -3.52 0.81
N VAL A 30 -19.11 -3.07 0.21
CA VAL A 30 -18.41 -1.85 0.63
C VAL A 30 -19.34 -0.63 0.53
N ARG A 31 -20.00 -0.42 -0.61
CA ARG A 31 -20.96 0.68 -0.76
C ARG A 31 -22.10 0.64 0.27
N LEU A 32 -22.60 -0.56 0.58
CA LEU A 32 -23.64 -0.74 1.60
C LEU A 32 -23.12 -0.40 3.00
N ALA A 33 -21.90 -0.83 3.34
CA ALA A 33 -21.28 -0.52 4.62
C ALA A 33 -21.00 0.99 4.77
N GLU A 34 -20.52 1.64 3.71
CA GLU A 34 -20.31 3.10 3.67
C GLU A 34 -21.63 3.87 3.85
N ALA A 35 -22.69 3.44 3.15
CA ALA A 35 -24.01 4.04 3.30
C ALA A 35 -24.60 3.85 4.70
N ASP A 36 -24.38 2.69 5.34
CA ASP A 36 -24.77 2.46 6.74
C ASP A 36 -23.99 3.38 7.69
N LEU A 37 -22.68 3.51 7.48
CA LEU A 37 -21.82 4.38 8.29
C LEU A 37 -22.25 5.85 8.22
N GLN A 38 -22.62 6.33 7.02
CA GLN A 38 -23.10 7.71 6.81
C GLN A 38 -24.45 7.99 7.48
N ARG A 39 -25.29 6.97 7.68
CA ARG A 39 -26.59 7.12 8.36
C ARG A 39 -26.49 7.13 9.89
N ARG A 40 -25.37 6.67 10.46
CA ARG A 40 -25.15 6.63 11.93
C ARG A 40 -24.83 8.03 12.47
N ARG A 41 -25.51 8.45 13.53
CA ARG A 41 -25.28 9.77 14.16
C ARG A 41 -23.86 9.85 14.74
N PRO A 42 -23.22 11.04 14.76
CA PRO A 42 -21.85 11.21 15.25
C PRO A 42 -21.58 10.68 16.68
N GLY A 43 -22.61 10.63 17.55
CA GLY A 43 -22.52 10.06 18.90
C GLY A 43 -22.68 8.54 19.02
N GLU A 44 -23.18 7.86 17.99
CA GLU A 44 -23.33 6.39 17.94
C GLU A 44 -22.09 5.69 17.37
N GLN A 45 -21.16 6.46 16.77
CA GLN A 45 -19.92 5.95 16.19
C GLN A 45 -18.89 5.55 17.25
N SER A 46 -19.06 5.99 18.51
CA SER A 46 -17.97 6.00 19.48
C SER A 46 -17.86 4.78 20.43
N SER A 47 -18.76 3.78 20.38
CA SER A 47 -18.67 2.65 21.35
C SER A 47 -18.68 1.23 20.79
N VAL A 48 -19.16 0.96 19.56
CA VAL A 48 -19.34 -0.44 19.11
C VAL A 48 -18.39 -0.89 17.99
N VAL A 49 -17.84 0.01 17.17
CA VAL A 49 -17.01 -0.40 16.01
C VAL A 49 -15.50 -0.24 16.24
N ALA A 50 -15.08 0.68 17.12
CA ALA A 50 -13.65 0.85 17.46
C ALA A 50 -13.05 -0.39 18.17
N SER A 51 -13.89 -1.24 18.78
CA SER A 51 -13.49 -2.45 19.49
C SER A 51 -13.40 -3.71 18.62
N SER A 52 -13.87 -3.68 17.36
CA SER A 52 -14.02 -4.88 16.53
C SER A 52 -13.01 -5.01 15.40
N VAL A 53 -12.26 -3.96 15.09
CA VAL A 53 -11.09 -4.07 14.20
C VAL A 53 -9.87 -4.34 15.07
N ARG A 54 -9.46 -5.62 15.15
CA ARG A 54 -8.21 -6.01 15.80
C ARG A 54 -7.05 -5.34 15.07
N ARG A 55 -6.61 -4.17 15.57
CA ARG A 55 -5.36 -3.57 15.09
C ARG A 55 -4.24 -4.57 15.39
N PRO A 56 -3.49 -5.02 14.37
CA PRO A 56 -2.37 -5.91 14.62
C PRO A 56 -1.38 -5.20 15.54
N ALA A 57 -0.81 -5.93 16.49
CA ALA A 57 0.23 -5.38 17.34
C ALA A 57 1.40 -4.91 16.45
N ALA A 58 2.11 -3.84 16.83
CA ALA A 58 3.25 -3.33 16.04
C ALA A 58 4.27 -4.42 15.69
N LYS A 59 4.48 -5.40 16.59
CA LYS A 59 5.33 -6.59 16.36
C LYS A 59 4.83 -7.49 15.24
N GLU A 60 3.51 -7.63 15.08
CA GLU A 60 2.88 -8.47 14.05
C GLU A 60 2.96 -7.80 12.67
N VAL A 61 2.81 -6.48 12.61
CA VAL A 61 3.08 -5.69 11.39
C VAL A 61 4.56 -5.77 11.02
N ALA A 62 5.46 -5.55 11.98
CA ALA A 62 6.90 -5.66 11.75
C ALA A 62 7.31 -7.05 11.27
N ALA A 63 6.74 -8.12 11.84
CA ALA A 63 7.00 -9.48 11.39
C ALA A 63 6.51 -9.74 9.95
N ARG A 64 5.38 -9.15 9.55
CA ARG A 64 4.87 -9.23 8.17
C ARG A 64 5.76 -8.47 7.20
N ILE A 65 6.22 -7.27 7.58
CA ILE A 65 7.17 -6.48 6.78
C ILE A 65 8.49 -7.23 6.63
N ALA A 66 9.04 -7.78 7.73
CA ALA A 66 10.28 -8.56 7.70
C ALA A 66 10.14 -9.83 6.84
N ARG A 67 9.01 -10.55 6.95
CA ARG A 67 8.72 -11.71 6.11
C ARG A 67 8.59 -11.32 4.65
N PHE A 68 7.90 -10.23 4.34
CA PHE A 68 7.80 -9.71 2.98
C PHE A 68 9.17 -9.33 2.43
N ALA A 69 9.98 -8.60 3.18
CA ALA A 69 11.34 -8.21 2.78
C ALA A 69 12.26 -9.40 2.54
N HIS A 70 12.15 -10.46 3.36
CA HIS A 70 12.90 -11.70 3.16
C HIS A 70 12.47 -12.43 1.88
N LEU A 71 11.16 -12.63 1.69
CA LEU A 71 10.62 -13.29 0.50
C LEU A 71 10.92 -12.50 -0.78
N TYR A 72 10.82 -11.17 -0.71
CA TYR A 72 11.16 -10.30 -1.83
C TYR A 72 12.63 -10.42 -2.21
N ARG A 73 13.53 -10.48 -1.22
CA ARG A 73 14.98 -10.63 -1.44
C ARG A 73 15.33 -12.00 -2.03
N GLU A 74 14.73 -13.07 -1.53
CA GLU A 74 14.89 -14.41 -2.10
C GLU A 74 14.37 -14.48 -3.55
N ALA A 75 13.18 -13.95 -3.82
CA ALA A 75 12.61 -13.92 -5.15
C ALA A 75 13.44 -13.08 -6.13
N ALA A 76 13.93 -11.91 -5.68
CA ALA A 76 14.80 -11.05 -6.47
C ALA A 76 16.17 -11.70 -6.78
N ALA A 77 16.73 -12.44 -5.83
CA ALA A 77 17.98 -13.19 -6.03
C ALA A 77 17.80 -14.39 -6.98
N ALA A 78 16.65 -15.08 -6.91
CA ALA A 78 16.37 -16.25 -7.73
C ALA A 78 16.10 -15.89 -9.21
N THR A 79 15.49 -14.73 -9.47
CA THR A 79 15.23 -14.25 -10.82
C THR A 79 15.42 -12.74 -10.94
N PRO A 80 16.66 -12.24 -11.10
CA PRO A 80 16.95 -10.81 -11.15
C PRO A 80 16.20 -10.08 -12.27
N ASP A 81 16.05 -10.74 -13.42
CA ASP A 81 15.41 -10.19 -14.62
C ASP A 81 13.86 -10.25 -14.59
N ARG A 82 13.29 -10.90 -13.56
CA ARG A 82 11.83 -10.99 -13.34
C ARG A 82 11.38 -10.39 -12.01
N ALA A 83 12.31 -9.90 -11.19
CA ALA A 83 11.94 -9.14 -10.01
C ALA A 83 11.10 -7.94 -10.48
N PRO A 84 9.92 -7.68 -9.89
CA PRO A 84 9.15 -6.51 -10.27
C PRO A 84 9.99 -5.27 -9.96
N VAL A 85 10.49 -4.61 -11.01
CA VAL A 85 11.06 -3.28 -10.87
C VAL A 85 9.89 -2.36 -10.59
N VAL A 86 9.67 -2.05 -9.31
CA VAL A 86 8.70 -1.03 -8.92
C VAL A 86 9.28 0.30 -9.41
N PRO A 87 8.60 1.01 -10.33
CA PRO A 87 9.10 2.30 -10.80
C PRO A 87 9.23 3.26 -9.62
N GLU A 88 10.28 4.10 -9.63
CA GLU A 88 10.52 5.12 -8.60
C GLU A 88 9.26 5.96 -8.36
N ALA A 89 8.57 6.38 -9.41
CA ALA A 89 7.32 7.13 -9.33
C ALA A 89 6.23 6.42 -8.48
N THR A 90 6.16 5.09 -8.54
CA THR A 90 5.22 4.32 -7.70
C THR A 90 5.64 4.36 -6.23
N MET A 91 6.94 4.25 -5.96
CA MET A 91 7.47 4.32 -4.60
C MET A 91 7.27 5.70 -3.97
N LEU A 92 7.55 6.76 -4.73
CA LEU A 92 7.29 8.15 -4.32
C LEU A 92 5.79 8.38 -4.04
N GLY A 93 4.91 7.84 -4.91
CA GLY A 93 3.47 7.92 -4.70
C GLY A 93 2.99 7.23 -3.41
N TRP A 94 3.58 6.08 -3.07
CA TRP A 94 3.30 5.42 -1.79
C TRP A 94 3.80 6.23 -0.60
N LEU A 95 4.98 6.84 -0.70
CA LEU A 95 5.51 7.68 0.37
C LEU A 95 4.58 8.86 0.67
N GLU A 96 4.13 9.58 -0.37
CA GLU A 96 3.19 10.70 -0.26
C GLU A 96 1.83 10.28 0.32
N THR A 97 1.31 9.13 -0.10
CA THR A 97 -0.04 8.69 0.29
C THR A 97 -0.05 7.89 1.60
N SER A 98 1.11 7.46 2.11
CA SER A 98 1.22 6.68 3.34
C SER A 98 0.90 7.47 4.61
N GLY A 99 0.99 8.80 4.56
CA GLY A 99 0.95 9.67 5.73
C GLY A 99 2.21 9.63 6.60
N LEU A 100 3.28 8.93 6.16
CA LEU A 100 4.58 8.89 6.84
C LEU A 100 5.49 10.06 6.45
N PHE A 101 5.17 10.74 5.35
CA PHE A 101 5.91 11.88 4.83
C PHE A 101 5.04 13.13 4.85
N ASP A 102 5.57 14.22 5.41
CA ASP A 102 4.93 15.52 5.41
C ASP A 102 5.82 16.50 4.64
N ARG A 103 5.35 16.88 3.45
CA ARG A 103 6.05 17.77 2.53
C ARG A 103 6.32 19.15 3.14
N GLN A 104 5.37 19.71 3.90
CA GLN A 104 5.52 21.04 4.47
C GLN A 104 6.50 21.03 5.63
N TYR A 105 6.39 20.03 6.51
CA TYR A 105 7.35 19.80 7.58
C TYR A 105 8.76 19.58 7.02
N TYR A 106 8.88 18.72 6.01
CA TYR A 106 10.18 18.38 5.44
C TYR A 106 10.88 19.61 4.86
N LEU A 107 10.17 20.46 4.10
CA LEU A 107 10.76 21.69 3.57
C LEU A 107 11.06 22.71 4.67
N ALA A 108 10.24 22.81 5.72
CA ALA A 108 10.48 23.72 6.84
C ALA A 108 11.70 23.32 7.70
N CYS A 109 12.06 22.04 7.72
CA CYS A 109 13.23 21.54 8.46
C CYS A 109 14.49 21.45 7.61
N ASN A 110 14.37 21.53 6.29
CA ASN A 110 15.46 21.28 5.33
C ASN A 110 15.57 22.44 4.34
N ASP A 111 16.06 23.58 4.84
CA ASP A 111 16.19 24.83 4.07
C ASP A 111 17.05 24.68 2.81
N ASP A 112 18.05 23.79 2.83
CA ASP A 112 18.88 23.47 1.67
C ASP A 112 18.06 22.85 0.52
N VAL A 113 17.12 21.97 0.84
CA VAL A 113 16.20 21.36 -0.12
C VAL A 113 15.20 22.41 -0.63
N ALA A 114 14.68 23.24 0.28
CA ALA A 114 13.74 24.31 -0.06
C ALA A 114 14.39 25.36 -0.98
N ASN A 115 15.60 25.81 -0.65
CA ASN A 115 16.34 26.81 -1.44
C ASN A 115 16.82 26.27 -2.79
N ALA A 116 17.10 24.97 -2.87
CA ALA A 116 17.42 24.30 -4.13
C ALA A 116 16.18 24.14 -5.04
N GLY A 117 14.97 24.32 -4.52
CA GLY A 117 13.72 24.06 -5.25
C GLY A 117 13.55 22.59 -5.63
N ALA A 118 14.23 21.68 -4.91
CA ALA A 118 14.17 20.25 -5.17
C ALA A 118 12.83 19.66 -4.74
N ASP A 119 12.40 18.56 -5.36
CA ASP A 119 11.24 17.84 -4.88
C ASP A 119 11.58 17.15 -3.54
N PRO A 120 10.89 17.49 -2.44
CA PRO A 120 11.26 17.02 -1.10
C PRO A 120 11.04 15.51 -0.92
N THR A 121 10.06 14.94 -1.59
CA THR A 121 9.75 13.51 -1.52
C THR A 121 10.81 12.70 -2.25
N GLN A 122 11.18 13.16 -3.43
CA GLN A 122 12.30 12.58 -4.18
C GLN A 122 13.63 12.74 -3.43
N HIS A 123 13.88 13.91 -2.85
CA HIS A 123 15.07 14.14 -2.04
C HIS A 123 15.14 13.19 -0.84
N TYR A 124 14.03 13.04 -0.11
CA TYR A 124 13.98 12.13 1.03
C TYR A 124 14.20 10.67 0.63
N TYR A 125 13.59 10.24 -0.48
CA TYR A 125 13.73 8.89 -1.01
C TYR A 125 15.17 8.57 -1.42
N ASN A 126 15.85 9.48 -2.12
CA ASN A 126 17.18 9.26 -2.66
C ASN A 126 18.32 9.56 -1.68
N HIS A 127 18.13 10.49 -0.74
CA HIS A 127 19.21 10.99 0.13
C HIS A 127 18.76 11.15 1.58
N GLY A 128 17.60 11.78 1.80
CA GLY A 128 17.22 12.23 3.14
C GLY A 128 17.08 11.13 4.19
N SER A 129 16.68 9.91 3.79
CA SER A 129 16.61 8.78 4.71
C SER A 129 17.99 8.29 5.18
N GLU A 130 18.97 8.25 4.28
CA GLU A 130 20.36 7.86 4.58
C GLU A 130 21.09 8.95 5.39
N GLU A 131 20.73 10.22 5.14
CA GLU A 131 21.19 11.38 5.90
C GLU A 131 20.55 11.48 7.30
N GLY A 132 19.57 10.62 7.62
CA GLY A 132 18.87 10.61 8.90
C GLY A 132 17.91 11.79 9.10
N ARG A 133 17.47 12.44 8.01
CA ARG A 133 16.48 13.52 8.07
C ARG A 133 15.11 12.95 8.43
N LEU A 134 14.34 13.68 9.22
CA LEU A 134 13.00 13.25 9.60
C LEU A 134 11.99 13.58 8.49
N PRO A 135 11.18 12.61 8.03
CA PRO A 135 10.19 12.83 6.97
C PRO A 135 8.91 13.51 7.44
N SER A 136 8.62 13.45 8.74
CA SER A 136 7.41 14.00 9.36
C SER A 136 7.63 14.19 10.86
N THR A 137 6.64 14.77 11.55
CA THR A 137 6.63 14.96 13.01
C THR A 137 6.19 13.73 13.81
N LEU A 138 5.89 12.61 13.14
CA LEU A 138 5.32 11.39 13.72
C LEU A 138 6.36 10.49 14.40
#